data_AF-A0A0D9NL19-F1
#
_entry.id   AF-A0A0D9NL19-F1
#
_cell.length_a   1.000
_cell.length_b   1.000
_cell.length_c   1.000
_cell.angle_alpha   90.00
_cell.angle_beta   90.00
_cell.angle_gamma   90.00
#
_symmetry.space_group_name_H-M   'P 1'
#
loop_
_entity.id
_entity.type
_entity.pdbx_description
1 polymer ?
#
loop_
_entity_poly.entity_id
_entity_poly.type
_entity_poly.pdbx_seq_one_letter_code
_entity_poly.pdbx_strand_id
1 'polypeptide(L)'
;MANCPVRESIQEIDHNSWLIGGKILVSRASLSDCDWQDGNGAGFKISDAPSPLPESRPLSPTSEIKLVYDAGDVSAVFDMGEAFCKIRILNIPGVTREHVTLAWMHERHREQEWSFSIPNVIHHAEYDGRYYIFLERVRGQTINSMWETLDESKRQQYAEKVGDICVEMAKYTRNGTMSGVDGNVLPELYLRKKDSDCSPQNLQESCDDLKMDCSTLVFYHCDLGPTNVLVDVDTDRIGVIDWEIAGFVPVKWIRTKFGVSSGMDLSSGDEMNWRRRVYYYLGMMDFDDVVDEFMTWMRSGKGK
;
A
#
# COMPACT_ATOMS: atom_id res chain seq x y z
N MET A 1 -13.16 -21.40 -1.54
CA MET A 1 -11.80 -20.94 -1.91
C MET A 1 -11.76 -20.90 -3.42
N ALA A 2 -11.32 -19.78 -4.00
CA ALA A 2 -11.09 -19.71 -5.44
C ALA A 2 -10.16 -20.86 -5.90
N ASN A 3 -10.50 -21.50 -7.03
CA ASN A 3 -9.85 -22.74 -7.51
C ASN A 3 -8.51 -22.50 -8.25
N CYS A 4 -8.00 -21.28 -8.31
CA CYS A 4 -6.74 -20.93 -8.99
C CYS A 4 -5.86 -20.05 -8.08
N PRO A 5 -4.57 -19.84 -8.38
CA PRO A 5 -3.74 -18.78 -7.78
C PRO A 5 -4.28 -17.35 -7.96
N VAL A 6 -3.84 -16.38 -7.15
CA VAL A 6 -4.25 -14.97 -7.32
C VAL A 6 -3.76 -14.36 -8.62
N ARG A 7 -2.54 -14.70 -9.06
CA ARG A 7 -1.96 -14.28 -10.35
C ARG A 7 -2.75 -14.77 -11.58
N GLU A 8 -3.58 -15.79 -11.40
CA GLU A 8 -4.44 -16.37 -12.44
C GLU A 8 -5.91 -15.91 -12.32
N SER A 9 -6.17 -14.88 -11.51
CA SER A 9 -7.54 -14.35 -11.32
C SER A 9 -8.09 -13.62 -12.53
N ILE A 10 -7.23 -13.11 -13.42
CA ILE A 10 -7.63 -12.40 -14.63
C ILE A 10 -7.49 -13.36 -15.81
N GLN A 11 -8.57 -13.53 -16.56
CA GLN A 11 -8.62 -14.34 -17.77
C GLN A 11 -9.09 -13.49 -18.95
N GLU A 12 -8.56 -13.77 -20.12
CA GLU A 12 -8.92 -13.13 -21.38
C GLU A 12 -10.14 -13.85 -21.97
N ILE A 13 -11.20 -13.12 -22.31
CA ILE A 13 -12.35 -13.65 -23.06
C ILE A 13 -12.06 -13.47 -24.55
N ASP A 14 -11.78 -12.24 -24.95
CA ASP A 14 -11.34 -11.86 -26.28
C ASP A 14 -10.39 -10.64 -26.22
N HIS A 15 -10.09 -10.03 -27.37
CA HIS A 15 -9.20 -8.88 -27.46
C HIS A 15 -9.74 -7.60 -26.80
N ASN A 16 -11.02 -7.55 -26.46
CA ASN A 16 -11.68 -6.39 -25.89
C ASN A 16 -12.23 -6.63 -24.48
N SER A 17 -12.11 -7.84 -23.92
CA SER A 17 -12.77 -8.17 -22.67
C SER A 17 -12.04 -9.23 -21.84
N TRP A 18 -12.10 -9.04 -20.53
CA TRP A 18 -11.41 -9.84 -19.52
C TRP A 18 -12.34 -10.17 -18.37
N LEU A 19 -12.27 -11.42 -17.91
CA LEU A 19 -13.00 -11.93 -16.77
C LEU A 19 -12.08 -11.95 -15.54
N ILE A 20 -12.48 -11.28 -14.47
CA ILE A 20 -11.72 -11.18 -13.22
C ILE A 20 -12.48 -11.91 -12.12
N GLY A 21 -11.85 -12.94 -11.55
CA GLY A 21 -12.39 -13.74 -10.44
C GLY A 21 -13.70 -14.48 -10.76
N GLY A 22 -14.10 -14.57 -12.03
CA GLY A 22 -15.39 -15.12 -12.42
C GLY A 22 -16.60 -14.28 -11.98
N LYS A 23 -16.38 -13.03 -11.58
CA LYS A 23 -17.42 -12.14 -11.02
C LYS A 23 -17.43 -10.75 -11.66
N ILE A 24 -16.28 -10.27 -12.13
CA ILE A 24 -16.12 -8.93 -12.68
C ILE A 24 -15.75 -9.06 -14.16
N LEU A 25 -16.46 -8.33 -15.02
CA LEU A 25 -16.14 -8.16 -16.43
C LEU A 25 -15.50 -6.80 -16.62
N VAL A 26 -14.31 -6.79 -17.20
CA VAL A 26 -13.68 -5.58 -17.73
C VAL A 26 -13.74 -5.62 -19.24
N SER A 27 -14.24 -4.57 -19.89
CA SER A 27 -14.30 -4.47 -21.34
C SER A 27 -13.77 -3.14 -21.85
N ARG A 28 -13.28 -3.11 -23.09
CA ARG A 28 -12.97 -1.87 -23.79
C ARG A 28 -14.24 -1.01 -23.92
N ALA A 29 -14.06 0.29 -23.72
CA ALA A 29 -15.11 1.29 -23.80
C ALA A 29 -14.61 2.58 -24.45
N SER A 30 -15.54 3.37 -25.00
CA SER A 30 -15.25 4.73 -25.48
C SER A 30 -14.92 5.66 -24.31
N LEU A 31 -14.15 6.72 -24.55
CA LEU A 31 -13.77 7.70 -23.53
C LEU A 31 -14.94 8.35 -22.77
N SER A 32 -16.12 8.45 -23.39
CA SER A 32 -17.32 9.00 -22.75
C SER A 32 -18.05 8.04 -21.82
N ASP A 33 -17.68 6.75 -21.81
CA ASP A 33 -18.39 5.67 -21.10
C ASP A 33 -17.44 4.76 -20.30
N CYS A 34 -16.14 5.06 -20.29
CA CYS A 34 -15.15 4.28 -19.55
C CYS A 34 -15.07 4.73 -18.10
N ASP A 35 -14.77 3.78 -17.21
CA ASP A 35 -14.46 4.05 -15.81
C ASP A 35 -13.02 4.57 -15.63
N TRP A 36 -12.09 4.16 -16.51
CA TRP A 36 -10.75 4.74 -16.62
C TRP A 36 -10.18 4.63 -18.04
N GLN A 37 -9.18 5.44 -18.33
CA GLN A 37 -8.54 5.54 -19.64
C GLN A 37 -7.35 4.58 -19.78
N ASP A 38 -6.97 4.27 -21.02
CA ASP A 38 -5.80 3.43 -21.32
C ASP A 38 -4.53 4.22 -21.64
N GLY A 39 -4.60 5.56 -21.59
CA GLY A 39 -3.51 6.47 -21.97
C GLY A 39 -3.32 6.65 -23.48
N ASN A 40 -4.10 5.96 -24.32
CA ASN A 40 -3.95 5.89 -25.77
C ASN A 40 -5.24 6.23 -26.54
N GLY A 41 -6.20 6.90 -25.88
CA GLY A 41 -7.43 7.40 -26.51
C GLY A 41 -8.60 6.41 -26.47
N ALA A 42 -8.51 5.33 -25.70
CA ALA A 42 -9.64 4.47 -25.35
C ALA A 42 -9.73 4.31 -23.83
N GLY A 43 -10.68 3.50 -23.36
CA GLY A 43 -10.81 3.22 -21.94
C GLY A 43 -11.31 1.82 -21.65
N PHE A 44 -11.47 1.56 -20.37
CA PHE A 44 -11.99 0.32 -19.82
C PHE A 44 -13.24 0.61 -19.00
N LYS A 45 -14.15 -0.36 -18.97
CA LYS A 45 -15.38 -0.32 -18.20
C LYS A 45 -15.52 -1.60 -17.39
N ILE A 46 -15.90 -1.45 -16.13
CA ILE A 46 -16.21 -2.52 -15.18
C ILE A 46 -17.72 -2.76 -15.19
N SER A 47 -18.09 -4.03 -15.17
CA SER A 47 -19.47 -4.50 -14.99
C SER A 47 -19.47 -5.88 -14.32
N ASP A 48 -20.64 -6.34 -13.90
CA ASP A 48 -20.80 -7.70 -13.40
C ASP A 48 -20.61 -8.73 -14.53
N ALA A 49 -19.94 -9.84 -14.22
CA ALA A 49 -19.81 -10.94 -15.16
C ALA A 49 -21.18 -11.54 -15.51
N PRO A 50 -21.44 -11.87 -16.79
CA PRO A 50 -22.74 -12.39 -17.21
C PRO A 50 -22.95 -13.82 -16.71
N SER A 51 -24.21 -14.27 -16.72
CA SER A 51 -24.59 -15.67 -16.46
C SER A 51 -25.30 -16.25 -17.68
N PRO A 52 -24.78 -17.33 -18.31
CA PRO A 52 -23.58 -18.08 -17.94
C PRO A 52 -22.27 -17.30 -18.20
N LEU A 53 -21.19 -17.72 -17.53
CA LEU A 53 -19.86 -17.15 -17.77
C LEU A 53 -19.40 -17.43 -19.20
N PRO A 54 -18.75 -16.46 -19.87
CA PRO A 54 -18.18 -16.68 -21.19
C PRO A 54 -17.01 -17.64 -21.11
N GLU A 55 -16.67 -18.29 -22.23
CA GLU A 55 -15.40 -19.00 -22.33
C GLU A 55 -14.25 -18.01 -22.20
N SER A 56 -13.25 -18.36 -21.38
CA SER A 56 -12.08 -17.54 -21.13
C SER A 56 -10.82 -18.39 -21.04
N ARG A 57 -9.67 -17.75 -21.25
CA ARG A 57 -8.34 -18.37 -21.24
C ARG A 57 -7.38 -17.56 -20.37
N PRO A 58 -6.25 -18.11 -19.91
CA PRO A 58 -5.22 -17.33 -19.23
C PRO A 58 -4.77 -16.12 -20.09
N LEU A 59 -4.35 -15.03 -19.42
CA LEU A 59 -3.84 -13.83 -20.10
C LEU A 59 -2.73 -14.19 -21.10
N SER A 60 -2.90 -13.75 -22.34
CA SER A 60 -1.86 -13.93 -23.36
C SER A 60 -0.66 -13.00 -23.11
N PRO A 61 0.56 -13.36 -23.56
CA PRO A 61 1.72 -12.46 -23.48
C PRO A 61 1.51 -11.12 -24.22
N THR A 62 0.57 -11.08 -25.17
CA THR A 62 0.18 -9.90 -25.96
C THR A 62 -0.98 -9.11 -25.37
N SER A 63 -1.61 -9.59 -24.29
CA SER A 63 -2.68 -8.89 -23.59
C SER A 63 -2.23 -7.50 -23.15
N GLU A 64 -3.12 -6.51 -23.17
CA GLU A 64 -2.82 -5.16 -22.68
C GLU A 64 -2.73 -5.11 -21.16
N ILE A 65 -3.47 -5.99 -20.47
CA ILE A 65 -3.34 -6.20 -19.02
C ILE A 65 -2.04 -6.95 -18.73
N LYS A 66 -1.19 -6.38 -17.88
CA LYS A 66 0.10 -6.97 -17.49
C LYS A 66 0.19 -7.21 -15.99
N LEU A 67 0.59 -8.42 -15.58
CA LEU A 67 1.00 -8.68 -14.21
C LEU A 67 2.32 -7.93 -13.94
N VAL A 68 2.33 -6.99 -13.00
CA VAL A 68 3.51 -6.17 -12.66
C VAL A 68 4.08 -6.48 -11.28
N TYR A 69 3.31 -7.17 -10.43
CA TYR A 69 3.79 -7.66 -9.14
C TYR A 69 3.06 -8.95 -8.76
N ASP A 70 3.82 -9.91 -8.21
CA ASP A 70 3.34 -11.21 -7.75
C ASP A 70 4.06 -11.57 -6.44
N ALA A 71 3.32 -11.60 -5.34
CA ALA A 71 3.79 -12.08 -4.04
C ALA A 71 3.37 -13.55 -3.80
N GLY A 72 3.44 -14.37 -4.86
CA GLY A 72 2.95 -15.74 -4.84
C GLY A 72 1.43 -15.78 -4.73
N ASP A 73 0.91 -16.83 -4.07
CA ASP A 73 -0.54 -17.05 -4.00
C ASP A 73 -1.30 -16.05 -3.11
N VAL A 74 -0.66 -14.96 -2.61
CA VAL A 74 -1.26 -14.03 -1.63
C VAL A 74 -1.67 -12.68 -2.23
N SER A 75 -0.88 -12.11 -3.14
CA SER A 75 -1.15 -10.78 -3.74
C SER A 75 -0.64 -10.74 -5.18
N ALA A 76 -1.43 -10.18 -6.09
CA ALA A 76 -1.03 -9.89 -7.47
C ALA A 76 -1.51 -8.49 -7.87
N VAL A 77 -0.68 -7.75 -8.60
CA VAL A 77 -1.02 -6.42 -9.12
C VAL A 77 -0.88 -6.42 -10.63
N PHE A 78 -1.92 -5.93 -11.30
CA PHE A 78 -2.01 -5.86 -12.74
C PHE A 78 -2.09 -4.40 -13.19
N ASP A 79 -1.26 -4.05 -14.17
CA ASP A 79 -1.31 -2.79 -14.92
C ASP A 79 -2.40 -2.87 -15.99
N MET A 80 -3.26 -1.84 -16.02
CA MET A 80 -4.40 -1.73 -16.92
C MET A 80 -4.52 -0.31 -17.48
N GLY A 81 -3.44 0.24 -18.05
CA GLY A 81 -3.43 1.61 -18.58
C GLY A 81 -3.34 2.64 -17.45
N GLU A 82 -4.30 3.55 -17.32
CA GLU A 82 -4.33 4.55 -16.23
C GLU A 82 -4.91 4.00 -14.92
N ALA A 83 -4.97 2.67 -14.75
CA ALA A 83 -5.35 2.04 -13.49
C ALA A 83 -4.48 0.81 -13.16
N PHE A 84 -4.52 0.45 -11.88
CA PHE A 84 -4.00 -0.82 -11.38
C PHE A 84 -5.13 -1.64 -10.76
N CYS A 85 -5.14 -2.95 -11.03
CA CYS A 85 -5.97 -3.92 -10.32
C CYS A 85 -5.11 -4.70 -9.33
N LYS A 86 -5.36 -4.57 -8.03
CA LYS A 86 -4.75 -5.41 -6.99
C LYS A 86 -5.74 -6.50 -6.58
N ILE A 87 -5.23 -7.73 -6.48
CA ILE A 87 -6.01 -8.91 -6.11
C ILE A 87 -5.29 -9.63 -4.98
N ARG A 88 -5.97 -9.82 -3.84
CA ARG A 88 -5.36 -10.37 -2.63
C ARG A 88 -6.23 -11.44 -1.98
N ILE A 89 -5.59 -12.42 -1.34
CA ILE A 89 -6.28 -13.33 -0.43
C ILE A 89 -6.55 -12.64 0.90
N LEU A 90 -7.74 -12.86 1.45
CA LEU A 90 -8.14 -12.41 2.78
C LEU A 90 -7.61 -13.33 3.88
N ASN A 91 -6.30 -13.34 4.06
CA ASN A 91 -5.61 -14.24 5.01
C ASN A 91 -5.61 -13.73 6.47
N ILE A 92 -5.82 -12.43 6.68
CA ILE A 92 -5.96 -11.83 8.02
C ILE A 92 -7.40 -11.32 8.15
N PRO A 93 -8.24 -11.99 8.97
CA PRO A 93 -9.62 -11.57 9.20
C PRO A 93 -9.71 -10.18 9.80
N GLY A 94 -10.75 -9.43 9.41
CA GLY A 94 -11.05 -8.12 10.01
C GLY A 94 -10.00 -7.04 9.74
N VAL A 95 -9.14 -7.17 8.72
CA VAL A 95 -8.23 -6.10 8.29
C VAL A 95 -9.00 -4.95 7.65
N THR A 96 -8.66 -3.74 8.06
CA THR A 96 -9.09 -2.50 7.40
C THR A 96 -8.67 -2.53 5.94
N ARG A 97 -9.63 -2.42 5.02
CA ARG A 97 -9.32 -2.50 3.58
C ARG A 97 -8.73 -1.20 3.06
N GLU A 98 -7.87 -1.30 2.06
CA GLU A 98 -7.23 -0.15 1.42
C GLU A 98 -8.26 0.88 0.93
N HIS A 99 -9.43 0.46 0.40
CA HIS A 99 -10.47 1.39 -0.03
C HIS A 99 -11.08 2.19 1.14
N VAL A 100 -11.15 1.62 2.35
CA VAL A 100 -11.63 2.30 3.56
C VAL A 100 -10.61 3.36 4.00
N THR A 101 -9.33 3.00 3.99
CA THR A 101 -8.24 3.96 4.28
C THR A 101 -8.22 5.11 3.27
N LEU A 102 -8.29 4.81 1.97
CA LEU A 102 -8.29 5.83 0.93
C LEU A 102 -9.52 6.74 1.04
N ALA A 103 -10.71 6.20 1.30
CA ALA A 103 -11.90 7.01 1.53
C ALA A 103 -11.73 7.97 2.72
N TRP A 104 -11.17 7.49 3.83
CA TRP A 104 -10.87 8.29 5.02
C TRP A 104 -9.85 9.42 4.73
N MET A 105 -8.85 9.14 3.89
CA MET A 105 -7.86 10.13 3.47
C MET A 105 -8.42 11.18 2.53
N HIS A 106 -9.24 10.78 1.55
CA HIS A 106 -9.92 11.69 0.61
C HIS A 106 -10.91 12.61 1.31
N GLU A 107 -11.55 12.13 2.39
CA GLU A 107 -12.40 12.97 3.23
C GLU A 107 -11.61 14.11 3.88
N ARG A 108 -10.43 13.82 4.42
CA ARG A 108 -9.54 14.82 5.04
C ARG A 108 -8.87 15.74 4.03
N HIS A 109 -8.54 15.21 2.87
CA HIS A 109 -8.00 15.99 1.76
C HIS A 109 -8.92 17.15 1.36
N ARG A 110 -10.25 16.96 1.47
CA ARG A 110 -11.25 18.01 1.21
C ARG A 110 -11.25 19.12 2.26
N GLU A 111 -10.80 18.84 3.48
CA GLU A 111 -10.66 19.82 4.56
C GLU A 111 -9.31 20.54 4.48
N GLN A 112 -8.25 19.77 4.25
CA GLN A 112 -6.89 20.25 4.07
C GLN A 112 -6.16 19.34 3.06
N GLU A 113 -5.78 19.92 1.91
CA GLU A 113 -5.06 19.21 0.84
C GLU A 113 -3.75 18.61 1.38
N TRP A 114 -3.55 17.31 1.10
CA TRP A 114 -2.31 16.59 1.38
C TRP A 114 -1.16 17.16 0.54
N SER A 115 0.04 17.25 1.10
CA SER A 115 1.24 17.69 0.35
C SER A 115 1.67 16.72 -0.77
N PHE A 116 1.06 15.53 -0.81
CA PHE A 116 1.33 14.43 -1.74
C PHE A 116 0.04 13.91 -2.37
N SER A 117 0.17 13.21 -3.51
CA SER A 117 -0.95 12.59 -4.20
C SER A 117 -1.22 11.18 -3.67
N ILE A 118 -2.49 10.77 -3.65
CA ILE A 118 -2.94 9.42 -3.30
C ILE A 118 -3.84 8.87 -4.41
N PRO A 119 -3.92 7.53 -4.59
CA PRO A 119 -4.78 6.96 -5.61
C PRO A 119 -6.26 7.17 -5.30
N ASN A 120 -7.07 7.34 -6.35
CA ASN A 120 -8.52 7.23 -6.25
C ASN A 120 -8.96 5.78 -6.43
N VAL A 121 -10.01 5.39 -5.71
CA VAL A 121 -10.63 4.06 -5.86
C VAL A 121 -11.66 4.13 -6.99
N ILE A 122 -11.43 3.36 -8.05
CA ILE A 122 -12.37 3.21 -9.17
C ILE A 122 -13.45 2.20 -8.78
N HIS A 123 -13.03 1.04 -8.28
CA HIS A 123 -13.92 -0.05 -7.90
C HIS A 123 -13.26 -0.95 -6.86
N HIS A 124 -14.05 -1.62 -6.03
CA HIS A 124 -13.56 -2.69 -5.16
C HIS A 124 -14.64 -3.74 -4.94
N ALA A 125 -14.22 -4.98 -4.68
CA ALA A 125 -15.13 -6.08 -4.40
C ALA A 125 -14.49 -7.16 -3.53
N GLU A 126 -15.31 -7.95 -2.85
CA GLU A 126 -14.88 -9.14 -2.12
C GLU A 126 -15.70 -10.36 -2.56
N TYR A 127 -15.02 -11.35 -3.17
CA TYR A 127 -15.65 -12.57 -3.66
C TYR A 127 -14.77 -13.78 -3.36
N ASP A 128 -15.38 -14.89 -2.95
CA ASP A 128 -14.73 -16.20 -2.83
C ASP A 128 -13.42 -16.22 -2.00
N GLY A 129 -13.33 -15.33 -1.00
CA GLY A 129 -12.17 -15.17 -0.11
C GLY A 129 -11.07 -14.27 -0.66
N ARG A 130 -11.34 -13.51 -1.72
CA ARG A 130 -10.45 -12.53 -2.34
C ARG A 130 -10.98 -11.13 -2.23
N TYR A 131 -10.06 -10.19 -2.13
CA TYR A 131 -10.31 -8.77 -2.26
C TYR A 131 -9.72 -8.26 -3.56
N TYR A 132 -10.52 -7.47 -4.27
CA TYR A 132 -10.19 -6.84 -5.54
C TYR A 132 -10.31 -5.34 -5.35
N ILE A 133 -9.31 -4.58 -5.77
CA ILE A 133 -9.38 -3.12 -5.80
C ILE A 133 -8.77 -2.60 -7.10
N PHE A 134 -9.47 -1.66 -7.73
CA PHE A 134 -9.06 -0.94 -8.92
C PHE A 134 -8.75 0.50 -8.48
N LEU A 135 -7.51 0.92 -8.72
CA LEU A 135 -6.99 2.21 -8.30
C LEU A 135 -6.55 3.01 -9.52
N GLU A 136 -6.87 4.30 -9.56
CA GLU A 136 -6.28 5.21 -10.54
C GLU A 136 -4.75 5.24 -10.39
N ARG A 137 -4.05 5.34 -11.52
CA ARG A 137 -2.60 5.46 -11.55
C ARG A 137 -2.16 6.78 -10.94
N VAL A 138 -1.28 6.69 -9.94
CA VAL A 138 -0.53 7.85 -9.45
C VAL A 138 0.65 8.07 -10.39
N ARG A 139 0.78 9.31 -10.92
CA ARG A 139 1.88 9.68 -11.83
C ARG A 139 3.22 9.66 -11.09
N GLY A 140 4.25 9.14 -11.76
CA GLY A 140 5.63 9.24 -11.31
C GLY A 140 6.40 7.94 -11.44
N GLN A 141 7.68 8.00 -11.10
CA GLN A 141 8.57 6.84 -10.98
C GLN A 141 8.83 6.58 -9.51
N THR A 142 8.92 5.31 -9.11
CA THR A 142 9.24 4.98 -7.71
C THR A 142 10.62 5.50 -7.34
N ILE A 143 10.79 5.94 -6.09
CA ILE A 143 12.10 6.26 -5.51
C ILE A 143 13.06 5.10 -5.75
N ASN A 144 12.60 3.87 -5.54
CA ASN A 144 13.36 2.66 -5.75
C ASN A 144 13.95 2.56 -7.17
N SER A 145 13.14 2.78 -8.20
CA SER A 145 13.59 2.67 -9.60
C SER A 145 14.57 3.76 -10.01
N MET A 146 14.44 4.97 -9.45
CA MET A 146 15.25 6.10 -9.90
C MET A 146 16.47 6.40 -9.00
N TRP A 147 16.56 5.78 -7.81
CA TRP A 147 17.52 6.18 -6.76
C TRP A 147 18.98 6.27 -7.23
N GLU A 148 19.44 5.30 -8.02
CA GLU A 148 20.82 5.26 -8.53
C GLU A 148 21.13 6.41 -9.49
N THR A 149 20.12 6.95 -10.17
CA THR A 149 20.26 8.07 -11.11
C THR A 149 20.24 9.43 -10.43
N LEU A 150 19.74 9.50 -9.20
CA LEU A 150 19.67 10.75 -8.43
C LEU A 150 21.04 11.17 -7.92
N ASP A 151 21.30 12.48 -7.96
CA ASP A 151 22.41 13.08 -7.24
C ASP A 151 22.14 13.11 -5.71
N GLU A 152 23.20 13.38 -4.95
CA GLU A 152 23.15 13.41 -3.48
C GLU A 152 22.17 14.46 -2.94
N SER A 153 22.02 15.59 -3.63
CA SER A 153 21.10 16.65 -3.23
C SER A 153 19.65 16.20 -3.36
N LYS A 154 19.30 15.57 -4.49
CA LYS A 154 17.96 15.03 -4.75
C LYS A 154 17.61 13.86 -3.83
N ARG A 155 18.57 12.97 -3.55
CA ARG A 155 18.39 11.89 -2.56
C ARG A 155 18.04 12.45 -1.19
N GLN A 156 18.76 13.48 -0.75
CA GLN A 156 18.48 14.16 0.51
C GLN A 156 17.11 14.84 0.47
N GLN A 157 16.82 15.62 -0.58
CA GLN A 157 15.57 16.35 -0.75
C GLN A 157 14.34 15.41 -0.66
N TYR A 158 14.35 14.26 -1.34
CA TYR A 158 13.20 13.35 -1.31
C TYR A 158 13.05 12.61 0.02
N ALA A 159 14.16 12.31 0.70
CA ALA A 159 14.09 11.74 2.04
C ALA A 159 13.48 12.74 3.04
N GLU A 160 13.84 14.02 2.94
CA GLU A 160 13.26 15.10 3.77
C GLU A 160 11.76 15.26 3.47
N LYS A 161 11.36 15.30 2.19
CA LYS A 161 9.94 15.35 1.81
C LYS A 161 9.13 14.19 2.40
N VAL A 162 9.66 12.97 2.42
CA VAL A 162 8.96 11.83 3.06
C VAL A 162 8.91 11.96 4.58
N GLY A 163 9.94 12.53 5.20
CA GLY A 163 9.90 12.93 6.59
C GLY A 163 8.77 13.93 6.87
N ASP A 164 8.67 14.99 6.07
CA ASP A 164 7.60 15.98 6.17
C ASP A 164 6.20 15.37 6.00
N ILE A 165 6.05 14.41 5.09
CA ILE A 165 4.81 13.63 4.92
C ILE A 165 4.47 12.84 6.19
N CYS A 166 5.47 12.26 6.88
CA CYS A 166 5.24 11.61 8.17
C CYS A 166 4.76 12.60 9.23
N VAL A 167 5.35 13.80 9.29
CA VAL A 167 4.91 14.87 10.20
C VAL A 167 3.49 15.31 9.88
N GLU A 168 3.16 15.45 8.60
CA GLU A 168 1.83 15.82 8.13
C GLU A 168 0.76 14.81 8.54
N MET A 169 0.99 13.51 8.29
CA MET A 169 0.09 12.44 8.70
C MET A 169 -0.05 12.35 10.22
N ALA A 170 1.05 12.58 10.96
CA ALA A 170 1.05 12.47 12.41
C ALA A 170 0.20 13.53 13.12
N LYS A 171 -0.25 14.57 12.42
CA LYS A 171 -1.22 15.56 12.95
C LYS A 171 -2.59 14.93 13.26
N TYR A 172 -2.93 13.83 12.61
CA TYR A 172 -4.18 13.12 12.86
C TYR A 172 -3.99 12.15 14.03
N THR A 173 -4.53 12.51 15.18
CA THR A 173 -4.39 11.75 16.41
C THR A 173 -5.65 10.99 16.78
N ARG A 174 -5.49 9.91 17.54
CA ARG A 174 -6.58 9.14 18.13
C ARG A 174 -6.14 8.55 19.47
N ASN A 175 -7.02 8.61 20.46
CA ASN A 175 -6.80 7.91 21.73
C ASN A 175 -7.27 6.46 21.61
N GLY A 176 -6.64 5.55 22.36
CA GLY A 176 -7.09 4.17 22.49
C GLY A 176 -6.09 3.18 21.91
N THR A 177 -6.57 2.22 21.12
CA THR A 177 -5.78 1.06 20.70
C THR A 177 -5.40 1.12 19.23
N MET A 178 -4.20 0.60 18.92
CA MET A 178 -3.72 0.44 17.55
C MET A 178 -4.76 -0.26 16.68
N SER A 179 -5.05 0.32 15.53
CA SER A 179 -6.00 -0.21 14.55
C SER A 179 -5.94 0.62 13.28
N GLY A 180 -6.60 0.15 12.22
CA GLY A 180 -6.84 0.97 11.04
C GLY A 180 -7.81 2.11 11.32
N VAL A 181 -8.13 2.84 10.26
CA VAL A 181 -8.89 4.11 10.35
C VAL A 181 -10.33 3.94 10.87
N ASP A 182 -10.91 2.76 10.68
CA ASP A 182 -12.26 2.36 11.10
C ASP A 182 -12.27 1.58 12.43
N GLY A 183 -11.11 1.40 13.08
CA GLY A 183 -10.95 0.64 14.32
C GLY A 183 -10.72 -0.86 14.11
N ASN A 184 -10.71 -1.34 12.86
CA ASN A 184 -10.44 -2.74 12.53
C ASN A 184 -8.92 -3.05 12.56
N VAL A 185 -8.56 -4.31 12.26
CA VAL A 185 -7.19 -4.79 12.35
C VAL A 185 -6.27 -3.98 11.43
N LEU A 186 -5.14 -3.56 11.99
CA LEU A 186 -3.96 -3.05 11.28
C LEU A 186 -2.97 -4.23 11.13
N PRO A 187 -2.67 -4.72 9.93
CA PRO A 187 -1.81 -5.90 9.74
C PRO A 187 -0.31 -5.55 9.87
N GLU A 188 0.09 -4.88 10.95
CA GLU A 188 1.50 -4.53 11.23
C GLU A 188 2.26 -5.77 11.74
N LEU A 189 2.88 -6.48 10.80
CA LEU A 189 3.54 -7.76 11.06
C LEU A 189 4.82 -7.63 11.88
N TYR A 190 5.49 -6.47 11.90
CA TYR A 190 6.71 -6.29 12.69
C TYR A 190 6.43 -6.20 14.19
N LEU A 191 5.23 -5.76 14.57
CA LEU A 191 4.78 -5.74 15.96
C LEU A 191 4.05 -7.03 16.35
N ARG A 192 3.98 -8.02 15.45
CA ARG A 192 3.29 -9.27 15.72
C ARG A 192 4.19 -10.20 16.53
N LYS A 193 3.70 -10.64 17.69
CA LYS A 193 4.33 -11.72 18.43
C LYS A 193 4.30 -13.03 17.64
N LYS A 194 5.26 -13.91 17.93
CA LYS A 194 5.25 -15.27 17.42
C LYS A 194 3.94 -15.96 17.80
N ASP A 195 3.36 -16.71 16.85
CA ASP A 195 2.12 -17.47 17.02
C ASP A 195 0.88 -16.63 17.42
N SER A 196 0.93 -15.30 17.25
CA SER A 196 -0.15 -14.36 17.54
C SER A 196 -0.70 -13.72 16.25
N ASP A 197 -1.92 -13.18 16.30
CA ASP A 197 -2.48 -12.36 15.23
C ASP A 197 -2.16 -10.86 15.42
N CYS A 198 -2.65 -10.02 14.51
CA CYS A 198 -2.52 -8.56 14.58
C CYS A 198 -3.73 -7.88 15.25
N SER A 199 -4.48 -8.59 16.10
CA SER A 199 -5.60 -7.96 16.81
C SER A 199 -5.11 -6.75 17.64
N PRO A 200 -5.95 -5.72 17.82
CA PRO A 200 -5.60 -4.54 18.59
C PRO A 200 -5.01 -4.86 19.97
N GLN A 201 -5.53 -5.89 20.64
CA GLN A 201 -5.04 -6.37 21.93
C GLN A 201 -3.60 -6.91 21.83
N ASN A 202 -3.30 -7.78 20.87
CA ASN A 202 -1.96 -8.34 20.72
C ASN A 202 -0.92 -7.28 20.31
N LEU A 203 -1.31 -6.33 19.45
CA LEU A 203 -0.44 -5.20 19.10
C LEU A 203 -0.18 -4.28 20.30
N GLN A 204 -1.19 -4.07 21.15
CA GLN A 204 -1.02 -3.31 22.40
C GLN A 204 0.01 -3.98 23.31
N GLU A 205 -0.06 -5.29 23.51
CA GLU A 205 0.91 -5.99 24.35
C GLU A 205 2.34 -5.93 23.80
N SER A 206 2.50 -5.92 22.47
CA SER A 206 3.81 -5.71 21.84
C SER A 206 4.34 -4.29 22.09
N CYS A 207 3.46 -3.29 22.05
CA CYS A 207 3.83 -1.92 22.39
C CYS A 207 4.24 -1.79 23.86
N ASP A 208 3.54 -2.47 24.76
CA ASP A 208 3.86 -2.49 26.19
C ASP A 208 5.24 -3.15 26.43
N ASP A 209 5.52 -4.27 25.77
CA ASP A 209 6.83 -4.94 25.78
C ASP A 209 7.96 -4.00 25.30
N LEU A 210 7.68 -3.18 24.28
CA LEU A 210 8.60 -2.21 23.70
C LEU A 210 8.60 -0.84 24.40
N LYS A 211 7.79 -0.69 25.47
CA LYS A 211 7.62 0.56 26.23
C LYS A 211 7.23 1.76 25.35
N MET A 212 6.40 1.51 24.33
CA MET A 212 5.81 2.57 23.51
C MET A 212 4.53 3.09 24.15
N ASP A 213 4.42 4.41 24.31
CA ASP A 213 3.20 5.04 24.79
C ASP A 213 2.10 4.97 23.72
N CYS A 214 0.99 4.33 24.06
CA CYS A 214 -0.19 4.19 23.20
C CYS A 214 -1.35 5.10 23.64
N SER A 215 -1.16 5.97 24.64
CA SER A 215 -2.21 6.88 25.12
C SER A 215 -2.71 7.82 24.02
N THR A 216 -1.80 8.25 23.14
CA THR A 216 -2.07 9.01 21.92
C THR A 216 -1.42 8.32 20.73
N LEU A 217 -2.24 7.89 19.78
CA LEU A 217 -1.80 7.30 18.53
C LEU A 217 -1.87 8.32 17.41
N VAL A 218 -1.07 8.12 16.38
CA VAL A 218 -0.99 8.98 15.20
C VAL A 218 -1.21 8.18 13.92
N PHE A 219 -1.83 8.78 12.92
CA PHE A 219 -2.00 8.16 11.62
C PHE A 219 -0.64 8.03 10.91
N TYR A 220 -0.34 6.84 10.41
CA TYR A 220 0.89 6.53 9.69
C TYR A 220 0.65 5.45 8.64
N HIS A 221 1.33 5.57 7.50
CA HIS A 221 1.25 4.64 6.38
C HIS A 221 1.78 3.24 6.69
N CYS A 222 2.73 3.12 7.63
CA CYS A 222 3.41 1.87 8.02
C CYS A 222 4.25 1.16 6.92
N ASP A 223 4.12 1.50 5.64
CA ASP A 223 5.01 0.98 4.57
C ASP A 223 5.56 2.04 3.59
N LEU A 224 6.14 3.14 4.10
CA LEU A 224 6.76 4.19 3.27
C LEU A 224 8.13 3.78 2.70
N GLY A 225 8.19 2.58 2.15
CA GLY A 225 9.33 2.07 1.41
C GLY A 225 9.55 2.82 0.10
N PRO A 226 10.76 2.71 -0.47
CA PRO A 226 11.08 3.42 -1.71
C PRO A 226 10.27 2.92 -2.92
N THR A 227 9.62 1.76 -2.83
CA THR A 227 8.71 1.22 -3.85
C THR A 227 7.31 1.86 -3.82
N ASN A 228 6.93 2.46 -2.69
CA ASN A 228 5.60 3.02 -2.44
C ASN A 228 5.56 4.56 -2.54
N VAL A 229 6.73 5.19 -2.76
CA VAL A 229 6.89 6.62 -2.96
C VAL A 229 7.24 6.88 -4.42
N LEU A 230 6.40 7.64 -5.11
CA LEU A 230 6.56 8.03 -6.50
C LEU A 230 6.95 9.50 -6.59
N VAL A 231 7.80 9.81 -7.57
CA VAL A 231 8.17 11.18 -7.93
C VAL A 231 7.72 11.44 -9.36
N ASP A 232 6.88 12.44 -9.54
CA ASP A 232 6.65 13.03 -10.85
C ASP A 232 7.83 13.94 -11.20
N VAL A 233 8.73 13.46 -12.06
CA VAL A 233 9.99 14.14 -12.41
C VAL A 233 9.76 15.50 -13.07
N ASP A 234 8.59 15.73 -13.67
CA ASP A 234 8.27 16.99 -14.32
C ASP A 234 7.83 18.07 -13.32
N THR A 235 7.16 17.66 -12.23
CA THR A 235 6.56 18.58 -11.26
C THR A 235 7.22 18.54 -9.88
N ASP A 236 8.15 17.61 -9.65
CA ASP A 236 8.80 17.33 -8.37
C ASP A 236 7.79 16.98 -7.25
N ARG A 237 6.55 16.63 -7.60
CA ARG A 237 5.49 16.22 -6.66
C ARG A 237 5.65 14.76 -6.25
N ILE A 238 5.32 14.49 -4.99
CA ILE A 238 5.32 13.15 -4.42
C ILE A 238 3.93 12.53 -4.57
N GLY A 239 3.91 11.25 -4.96
CA GLY A 239 2.76 10.36 -4.85
C GLY A 239 3.06 9.24 -3.88
N VAL A 240 2.05 8.80 -3.13
CA VAL A 240 2.17 7.68 -2.18
C VAL A 240 1.07 6.66 -2.46
N ILE A 241 1.47 5.40 -2.60
CA ILE A 241 0.59 4.26 -2.91
C ILE A 241 0.72 3.17 -1.84
N ASP A 242 -0.17 2.18 -1.92
CA ASP A 242 -0.15 0.97 -1.06
C ASP A 242 -0.52 1.22 0.41
N TRP A 243 -1.71 1.78 0.59
CA TRP A 243 -2.25 2.23 1.87
C TRP A 243 -2.86 1.11 2.74
N GLU A 244 -2.57 -0.14 2.40
CA GLU A 244 -3.25 -1.30 2.97
C GLU A 244 -2.89 -1.63 4.41
N ILE A 245 -1.71 -1.19 4.87
CA ILE A 245 -1.27 -1.39 6.24
C ILE A 245 -1.23 -0.07 7.03
N ALA A 246 -1.84 0.99 6.52
CA ALA A 246 -1.89 2.28 7.18
C ALA A 246 -2.95 2.31 8.30
N GLY A 247 -2.68 3.10 9.33
CA GLY A 247 -3.62 3.31 10.44
C GLY A 247 -2.99 4.04 11.61
N PHE A 248 -3.57 3.91 12.79
CA PHE A 248 -3.10 4.62 13.97
C PHE A 248 -2.16 3.78 14.82
N VAL A 249 -0.96 4.32 15.06
CA VAL A 249 0.15 3.66 15.73
C VAL A 249 0.80 4.60 16.76
N PRO A 250 1.62 4.09 17.69
CA PRO A 250 2.42 4.95 18.57
C PRO A 250 3.36 5.84 17.76
N VAL A 251 3.57 7.09 18.19
CA VAL A 251 4.45 8.05 17.49
C VAL A 251 5.85 7.48 17.26
N LYS A 252 6.39 6.78 18.26
CA LYS A 252 7.71 6.14 18.17
C LYS A 252 7.80 5.09 17.07
N TRP A 253 6.67 4.51 16.64
CA TRP A 253 6.65 3.51 15.59
C TRP A 253 7.07 4.09 14.24
N ILE A 254 6.76 5.36 13.96
CA ILE A 254 7.07 6.03 12.68
C ILE A 254 8.56 5.94 12.37
N ARG A 255 9.41 6.43 13.28
CA ARG A 255 10.86 6.40 13.10
C ARG A 255 11.44 5.00 13.30
N THR A 256 10.91 4.23 14.25
CA THR A 256 11.33 2.84 14.48
C THR A 256 11.20 2.00 13.20
N LYS A 257 10.11 2.18 12.44
CA LYS A 257 9.85 1.43 11.22
C LYS A 257 10.97 1.59 10.19
N PHE A 258 11.50 2.79 10.00
CA PHE A 258 12.67 3.03 9.13
C PHE A 258 13.97 2.41 9.66
N GLY A 259 14.07 2.18 10.97
CA GLY A 259 15.20 1.50 11.60
C GLY A 259 15.18 -0.02 11.48
N VAL A 260 13.99 -0.65 11.39
CA VAL A 260 13.85 -2.10 11.54
C VAL A 260 13.24 -2.82 10.34
N SER A 261 12.47 -2.13 9.50
CA SER A 261 11.77 -2.74 8.37
C SER A 261 12.65 -2.88 7.14
N SER A 262 12.67 -4.07 6.53
CA SER A 262 13.33 -4.30 5.24
C SER A 262 12.47 -3.82 4.06
N GLY A 263 11.17 -3.56 4.29
CA GLY A 263 10.33 -2.86 3.30
C GLY A 263 10.81 -1.43 3.02
N MET A 264 11.69 -0.89 3.88
CA MET A 264 12.31 0.42 3.70
C MET A 264 13.64 0.36 2.94
N ASP A 265 14.09 -0.83 2.54
CA ASP A 265 15.33 -1.01 1.80
C ASP A 265 15.10 -0.74 0.31
N LEU A 266 16.11 -0.20 -0.36
CA LEU A 266 16.17 -0.15 -1.82
C LEU A 266 16.47 -1.54 -2.36
N SER A 267 15.98 -1.85 -3.55
CA SER A 267 16.20 -3.15 -4.20
C SER A 267 17.61 -3.33 -4.78
N SER A 268 18.41 -2.26 -4.85
CA SER A 268 19.77 -2.27 -5.39
C SER A 268 20.63 -1.15 -4.80
N GLY A 269 21.94 -1.24 -5.02
CA GLY A 269 22.90 -0.24 -4.55
C GLY A 269 23.16 -0.32 -3.04
N ASP A 270 23.32 0.83 -2.38
CA ASP A 270 23.32 0.92 -0.91
C ASP A 270 21.88 0.79 -0.43
N GLU A 271 21.44 -0.46 -0.21
CA GLU A 271 20.06 -0.83 0.14
C GLU A 271 19.48 0.01 1.29
N MET A 272 20.33 0.37 2.27
CA MET A 272 19.91 1.12 3.45
C MET A 272 19.98 2.65 3.27
N ASN A 273 20.41 3.17 2.12
CA ASN A 273 20.64 4.60 1.94
C ASN A 273 19.36 5.41 2.15
N TRP A 274 18.26 4.98 1.52
CA TRP A 274 16.94 5.61 1.64
C TRP A 274 16.50 5.67 3.10
N ARG A 275 16.36 4.51 3.75
CA ARG A 275 15.81 4.44 5.11
C ARG A 275 16.66 5.19 6.13
N ARG A 276 17.99 5.20 5.98
CA ARG A 276 18.90 5.94 6.88
C ARG A 276 18.68 7.44 6.80
N ARG A 277 18.47 7.99 5.60
CA ARG A 277 18.22 9.42 5.41
C ARG A 277 16.90 9.84 6.04
N VAL A 278 15.83 9.08 5.76
CA VAL A 278 14.50 9.38 6.34
C VAL A 278 14.55 9.23 7.87
N TYR A 279 15.15 8.14 8.38
CA TYR A 279 15.34 7.90 9.81
C TYR A 279 16.08 9.03 10.52
N TYR A 280 17.17 9.55 9.91
CA TYR A 280 17.94 10.66 10.47
C TYR A 280 17.13 11.95 10.49
N TYR A 281 16.45 12.28 9.38
CA TYR A 281 15.62 13.47 9.30
C TYR A 281 14.44 13.45 10.29
N LEU A 282 13.77 12.30 10.45
CA LEU A 282 12.74 12.14 11.47
C LEU A 282 13.28 12.39 12.89
N GLY A 283 14.52 11.99 13.17
CA GLY A 283 15.19 12.31 14.44
C GLY A 283 15.45 13.81 14.64
N MET A 284 15.69 14.55 13.55
CA MET A 284 15.79 16.02 13.61
C MET A 284 14.43 16.70 13.84
N MET A 285 13.34 16.01 13.55
CA MET A 285 11.95 16.46 13.73
C MET A 285 11.36 15.97 15.06
N ASP A 286 12.22 15.60 16.04
CA ASP A 286 11.85 15.13 17.37
C ASP A 286 11.02 13.83 17.41
N PHE A 287 11.12 12.98 16.38
CA PHE A 287 10.60 11.62 16.47
C PHE A 287 11.60 10.73 17.21
N ASP A 288 11.20 10.25 18.38
CA ASP A 288 11.90 9.18 19.08
C ASP A 288 11.69 7.82 18.40
N ASP A 289 12.52 6.85 18.74
CA ASP A 289 12.38 5.46 18.30
C ASP A 289 12.62 4.46 19.45
N VAL A 290 12.38 3.18 19.17
CA VAL A 290 12.64 2.04 20.06
C VAL A 290 13.42 0.94 19.34
N VAL A 291 14.35 1.31 18.45
CA VAL A 291 15.08 0.33 17.63
C VAL A 291 15.88 -0.66 18.49
N ASP A 292 16.54 -0.19 19.54
CA ASP A 292 17.35 -1.05 20.42
C ASP A 292 16.48 -2.03 21.23
N GLU A 293 15.36 -1.55 21.77
CA GLU A 293 14.34 -2.38 22.43
C GLU A 293 13.75 -3.40 21.45
N PHE A 294 13.43 -2.97 20.23
CA PHE A 294 12.90 -3.84 19.18
C PHE A 294 13.87 -4.97 18.84
N MET A 295 15.14 -4.65 18.61
CA MET A 295 16.16 -5.67 18.31
C MET A 295 16.36 -6.63 19.49
N THR A 296 16.22 -6.16 20.72
CA THR A 296 16.28 -7.00 21.92
C THR A 296 15.04 -7.90 22.04
N TRP A 297 13.86 -7.35 21.76
CA TRP A 297 12.59 -8.07 21.73
C TRP A 297 12.60 -9.18 20.66
N MET A 298 13.10 -8.91 19.46
CA MET A 298 13.30 -9.91 18.40
C MET A 298 14.28 -11.01 18.83
N ARG A 299 15.43 -10.67 19.41
CA ARG A 299 16.41 -11.65 19.89
C ARG A 299 15.89 -12.53 21.03
N SER A 300 14.92 -12.04 21.80
CA SER A 300 14.26 -12.83 22.86
C SER A 300 13.30 -13.91 22.33
N GLY A 301 13.04 -13.94 21.02
CA GLY A 301 12.11 -14.89 20.38
C GLY A 301 10.64 -14.53 20.56
N LYS A 302 10.33 -13.36 21.12
CA LYS A 302 8.95 -12.85 21.27
C LYS A 302 8.36 -12.38 19.94
N GLY A 303 9.17 -11.72 19.10
CA GLY A 303 8.76 -11.24 17.79
C GLY A 303 8.78 -12.30 16.70
N LYS A 304 8.04 -12.04 15.62
CA LYS A 304 7.97 -12.89 14.42
C LYS A 304 9.13 -12.65 13.48
#